data_AF-A0A945HH34-F1
#
_entry.id   AF-A0A945HH34-F1
#
_cell.length_a   1.000
_cell.length_b   1.000
_cell.length_c   1.000
_cell.angle_alpha   90.00
_cell.angle_beta   90.00
_cell.angle_gamma   90.00
#
_symmetry.space_group_name_H-M   'P 1'
#
loop_
_entity.id
_entity.type
_entity.pdbx_description
1 polymer ?
#
loop_
_entity_poly.entity_id
_entity_poly.type
_entity_poly.pdbx_seq_one_letter_code
_entity_poly.pdbx_strand_id
1 'polypeptide(L)'
;IKSPIDLFVFIQNDFEFVFGQTFQEKHINYMKARCVEMGQEIFKPIDVAGWQENHDWISTGTIPMRWEFIEYILNRHWAGNKEQFRTFIISLVGQDEKDPKVIVDKLKDYMFCKYDIKEEEQTDAINIFKGDIPDNYFQDGTWTLNYESVPTQVYNLMLFFISLPEFQLK
;
A
#
# COMPACT_ATOMS: atom_id res chain seq x y z
N ILE A 1 15.03 -4.90 -4.92
CA ILE A 1 13.75 -5.63 -4.92
C ILE A 1 13.69 -6.36 -3.59
N LYS A 2 12.74 -6.02 -2.72
CA LYS A 2 12.53 -6.71 -1.44
C LYS A 2 11.92 -8.09 -1.63
N SER A 3 12.16 -8.97 -0.66
CA SER A 3 11.53 -10.29 -0.64
C SER A 3 10.03 -10.17 -0.31
N PRO A 4 9.18 -11.13 -0.75
CA PRO A 4 7.77 -11.18 -0.37
C PRO A 4 7.50 -10.97 1.13
N ILE A 5 8.27 -11.65 1.99
CA ILE A 5 8.13 -11.53 3.45
C ILE A 5 8.39 -10.10 3.91
N ASP A 6 9.48 -9.49 3.44
CA ASP A 6 9.82 -8.12 3.81
C ASP A 6 8.67 -7.18 3.46
N LEU A 7 8.19 -7.25 2.22
CA LEU A 7 7.12 -6.39 1.72
C LEU A 7 5.82 -6.52 2.54
N PHE A 8 5.43 -7.75 2.89
CA PHE A 8 4.19 -7.99 3.65
C PHE A 8 4.32 -7.57 5.11
N VAL A 9 5.47 -7.82 5.72
CA VAL A 9 5.76 -7.37 7.10
C VAL A 9 5.82 -5.84 7.15
N PHE A 10 6.41 -5.18 6.15
CA PHE A 10 6.44 -3.72 6.08
C PHE A 10 5.04 -3.13 5.96
N ILE A 11 4.18 -3.64 5.08
CA ILE A 11 2.80 -3.14 4.97
C ILE A 11 2.06 -3.28 6.31
N GLN A 12 2.23 -4.41 7.00
CA GLN A 12 1.55 -4.62 8.27
C GLN A 12 2.05 -3.67 9.38
N ASN A 13 3.36 -3.46 9.45
CA ASN A 13 4.00 -2.67 10.51
C ASN A 13 3.98 -1.17 10.26
N ASP A 14 4.08 -0.73 9.00
CA ASP A 14 4.07 0.70 8.67
C ASP A 14 2.69 1.29 8.97
N PHE A 15 1.61 0.68 8.46
CA PHE A 15 0.27 1.25 8.63
C PHE A 15 -0.39 0.92 9.97
N GLU A 16 -0.02 -0.19 10.60
CA GLU A 16 -0.65 -0.71 11.84
C GLU A 16 -2.18 -0.82 11.75
N PHE A 17 -2.71 -0.99 10.53
CA PHE A 17 -4.15 -1.10 10.30
C PHE A 17 -4.72 -2.39 10.88
N VAL A 18 -5.93 -2.28 11.42
CA VAL A 18 -6.67 -3.43 11.92
C VAL A 18 -7.35 -4.17 10.78
N PHE A 19 -7.40 -5.49 10.89
CA PHE A 19 -8.25 -6.31 10.04
C PHE A 19 -9.61 -6.56 10.69
N GLY A 20 -10.58 -7.02 9.90
CA GLY A 20 -11.80 -7.62 10.47
C GLY A 20 -11.46 -8.84 11.34
N GLN A 21 -12.21 -9.05 12.41
CA GLN A 21 -11.90 -10.05 13.46
C GLN A 21 -11.53 -11.44 12.91
N THR A 22 -12.33 -11.98 12.00
CA THR A 22 -12.07 -13.32 11.41
C THR A 22 -10.76 -13.40 10.63
N PHE A 23 -10.31 -12.30 10.02
CA PHE A 23 -9.05 -12.28 9.28
C PHE A 23 -7.87 -12.01 10.20
N GLN A 24 -8.04 -11.17 11.22
CA GLN A 24 -6.99 -10.86 12.19
C GLN A 24 -6.39 -12.14 12.79
N GLU A 25 -7.20 -13.15 13.09
CA GLU A 25 -6.72 -14.42 13.65
C GLU A 25 -5.90 -15.27 12.65
N LYS A 26 -6.11 -15.06 11.34
CA LYS A 26 -5.59 -15.93 10.28
C LYS A 26 -4.55 -15.26 9.38
N HIS A 27 -4.37 -13.95 9.48
CA HIS A 27 -3.55 -13.18 8.53
C HIS A 27 -2.11 -13.68 8.44
N ILE A 28 -1.47 -14.06 9.56
CA ILE A 28 -0.11 -14.62 9.57
C ILE A 28 -0.02 -15.91 8.75
N ASN A 29 -1.00 -16.80 8.89
CA ASN A 29 -1.03 -18.05 8.13
C ASN A 29 -1.22 -17.79 6.63
N TYR A 30 -2.05 -16.81 6.26
CA TYR A 30 -2.21 -16.38 4.87
C TYR A 30 -0.91 -15.79 4.29
N MET A 31 -0.25 -14.90 5.03
CA MET A 31 1.04 -14.32 4.61
C MET A 31 2.08 -15.43 4.39
N LYS A 32 2.22 -16.36 5.35
CA LYS A 32 3.14 -17.50 5.23
C LYS A 32 2.84 -18.34 3.98
N ALA A 33 1.58 -18.71 3.76
CA ALA A 33 1.19 -19.51 2.61
C ALA A 33 1.55 -18.82 1.28
N ARG A 34 1.30 -17.51 1.19
CA ARG A 34 1.59 -16.72 -0.02
C ARG A 34 3.08 -16.54 -0.26
N CYS A 35 3.89 -16.39 0.79
CA CYS A 35 5.35 -16.39 0.65
C CYS A 35 5.85 -17.73 0.09
N VAL A 36 5.32 -18.86 0.57
CA VAL A 36 5.67 -20.20 0.06
C VAL A 36 5.26 -20.37 -1.42
N GLU A 37 4.06 -19.94 -1.80
CA GLU A 37 3.60 -19.93 -3.20
C GLU A 37 4.52 -19.12 -4.11
N MET A 38 5.08 -18.01 -3.60
CA MET A 38 6.04 -17.17 -4.31
C MET A 38 7.48 -17.72 -4.25
N GLY A 39 7.72 -18.92 -3.73
CA GLY A 39 9.05 -19.52 -3.65
C GLY A 39 9.89 -19.09 -2.45
N GLN A 40 9.33 -18.33 -1.50
CA GLN A 40 10.01 -17.91 -0.27
C GLN A 40 9.51 -18.71 0.94
N GLU A 41 10.14 -19.86 1.18
CA GLU A 41 9.87 -20.73 2.33
C GLU A 41 10.98 -20.58 3.39
N ILE A 42 10.62 -20.11 4.59
CA ILE A 42 11.56 -19.98 5.71
C ILE A 42 11.89 -21.39 6.25
N PHE A 43 13.17 -21.64 6.55
CA PHE A 43 13.67 -22.91 7.07
C PHE A 43 13.54 -24.11 6.11
N LYS A 44 13.57 -23.86 4.79
CA LYS A 44 13.72 -24.91 3.79
C LYS A 44 15.22 -25.23 3.58
N PRO A 45 15.73 -26.39 4.04
CA PRO A 45 17.13 -26.75 3.83
C PRO A 45 17.41 -26.94 2.34
N ILE A 46 18.63 -26.60 1.90
CA ILE A 46 19.09 -26.83 0.52
C ILE A 46 19.15 -28.34 0.23
N ASP A 47 18.77 -28.72 -0.98
CA ASP A 47 18.94 -30.10 -1.47
C ASP A 47 20.37 -30.31 -2.00
N VAL A 48 20.74 -31.56 -2.27
CA VAL A 48 22.05 -31.96 -2.83
C VAL A 48 22.33 -31.42 -4.24
N ALA A 49 21.37 -30.74 -4.86
CA ALA A 49 21.47 -30.14 -6.19
C ALA A 49 22.29 -28.83 -6.23
N GLY A 50 22.80 -28.35 -5.09
CA GLY A 50 23.56 -27.10 -5.00
C GLY A 50 22.69 -25.90 -4.65
N TRP A 51 23.33 -24.73 -4.46
CA TRP A 51 22.65 -23.50 -4.07
C TRP A 51 21.82 -22.97 -5.25
N GLN A 52 20.50 -23.17 -5.22
CA GLN A 52 19.60 -22.39 -6.06
C GLN A 52 19.63 -20.96 -5.54
N GLU A 53 19.81 -20.00 -6.44
CA GLU A 53 20.06 -18.61 -6.08
C GLU A 53 18.96 -18.05 -5.15
N ASN A 54 19.33 -17.12 -4.26
CA ASN A 54 18.47 -16.50 -3.23
C ASN A 54 17.14 -15.89 -3.76
N HIS A 55 16.96 -15.76 -5.08
CA HIS A 55 15.91 -14.97 -5.71
C HIS A 55 14.93 -15.77 -6.57
N ASP A 56 14.67 -17.05 -6.27
CA ASP A 56 13.63 -17.84 -6.98
C ASP A 56 12.25 -17.17 -6.97
N TRP A 57 12.03 -16.30 -5.98
CA TRP A 57 10.85 -15.44 -5.87
C TRP A 57 10.85 -14.28 -6.87
N ILE A 58 11.89 -13.99 -7.65
CA ILE A 58 11.88 -12.96 -8.70
C ILE A 58 11.71 -13.66 -10.05
N SER A 59 10.46 -13.72 -10.51
CA SER A 59 10.11 -14.28 -11.82
C SER A 59 8.90 -13.57 -12.41
N THR A 60 8.66 -13.76 -13.71
CA THR A 60 7.52 -13.18 -14.42
C THR A 60 6.17 -13.60 -13.82
N GLY A 61 6.10 -14.77 -13.17
CA GLY A 61 4.88 -15.25 -12.52
C GLY A 61 4.71 -14.78 -11.07
N THR A 62 5.79 -14.50 -10.35
CA THR A 62 5.75 -14.15 -8.91
C THR A 62 5.56 -12.66 -8.66
N ILE A 63 6.00 -11.80 -9.58
CA ILE A 63 5.80 -10.34 -9.47
C ILE A 63 4.30 -9.96 -9.47
N PRO A 64 3.46 -10.44 -10.43
CA PRO A 64 2.02 -10.16 -10.38
C PRO A 64 1.35 -10.68 -9.11
N MET A 65 1.74 -11.86 -8.62
CA MET A 65 1.19 -12.41 -7.39
C MET A 65 1.47 -11.53 -6.16
N ARG A 66 2.58 -10.78 -6.15
CA ARG A 66 2.85 -9.79 -5.08
C ARG A 66 1.84 -8.66 -5.11
N TRP A 67 1.62 -8.06 -6.27
CA TRP A 67 0.66 -6.98 -6.43
C TRP A 67 -0.73 -7.42 -5.98
N GLU A 68 -1.19 -8.57 -6.48
CA GLU A 68 -2.47 -9.14 -6.10
C GLU A 68 -2.57 -9.36 -4.58
N PHE A 69 -1.50 -9.81 -3.94
CA PHE A 69 -1.54 -10.04 -2.50
C PHE A 69 -1.50 -8.74 -1.68
N ILE A 70 -0.74 -7.73 -2.09
CA ILE A 70 -0.72 -6.43 -1.42
C ILE A 70 -2.08 -5.76 -1.53
N GLU A 71 -2.66 -5.77 -2.74
CA GLU A 71 -4.01 -5.30 -2.99
C GLU A 71 -5.01 -6.07 -2.11
N TYR A 72 -4.90 -7.40 -2.06
CA TYR A 72 -5.74 -8.22 -1.19
C TYR A 72 -5.63 -7.79 0.28
N ILE A 73 -4.43 -7.61 0.82
CA ILE A 73 -4.23 -7.15 2.21
C ILE A 73 -4.85 -5.78 2.45
N LEU A 74 -4.66 -4.83 1.53
CA LEU A 74 -5.28 -3.50 1.62
C LEU A 74 -6.82 -3.59 1.62
N ASN A 75 -7.39 -4.46 0.79
CA ASN A 75 -8.83 -4.74 0.76
C ASN A 75 -9.33 -5.33 2.09
N ARG A 76 -8.52 -6.16 2.78
CA ARG A 76 -8.86 -6.70 4.10
C ARG A 76 -8.84 -5.62 5.18
N HIS A 77 -7.90 -4.67 5.13
CA HIS A 77 -7.92 -3.51 6.01
C HIS A 77 -9.14 -2.63 5.76
N TRP A 78 -9.44 -2.33 4.50
CA TRP A 78 -10.63 -1.57 4.11
C TRP A 78 -11.93 -2.20 4.61
N ALA A 79 -12.07 -3.52 4.46
CA ALA A 79 -13.24 -4.25 4.95
C ALA A 79 -13.32 -4.30 6.49
N GLY A 80 -12.20 -4.18 7.20
CA GLY A 80 -12.15 -4.17 8.66
C GLY A 80 -12.56 -2.84 9.26
N ASN A 81 -11.93 -1.75 8.82
CA ASN A 81 -12.25 -0.39 9.27
C ASN A 81 -11.88 0.61 8.17
N LYS A 82 -12.86 1.38 7.67
CA LYS A 82 -12.60 2.41 6.66
C LYS A 82 -12.03 3.69 7.27
N GLU A 83 -12.46 4.05 8.48
CA GLU A 83 -12.06 5.30 9.14
C GLU A 83 -10.58 5.31 9.56
N GLN A 84 -9.93 4.15 9.63
CA GLN A 84 -8.48 4.10 9.88
C GLN A 84 -7.68 4.79 8.78
N PHE A 85 -8.17 4.79 7.53
CA PHE A 85 -7.51 5.48 6.41
C PHE A 85 -7.58 7.00 6.58
N ARG A 86 -8.71 7.53 7.06
CA ARG A 86 -8.84 8.95 7.43
C ARG A 86 -7.93 9.28 8.61
N THR A 87 -7.99 8.48 9.66
CA THR A 87 -7.20 8.69 10.88
C THR A 87 -5.70 8.71 10.56
N PHE A 88 -5.27 7.82 9.66
CA PHE A 88 -3.90 7.74 9.18
C PHE A 88 -3.48 8.95 8.37
N ILE A 89 -4.28 9.40 7.40
CA ILE A 89 -3.88 10.58 6.62
C ILE A 89 -3.82 11.83 7.51
N ILE A 90 -4.76 11.99 8.44
CA ILE A 90 -4.76 13.08 9.41
C ILE A 90 -3.51 13.02 10.30
N SER A 91 -3.10 11.82 10.75
CA SER A 91 -1.88 11.70 11.57
C SER A 91 -0.60 12.03 10.78
N LEU A 92 -0.61 11.82 9.46
CA LEU A 92 0.52 12.08 8.58
C LEU A 92 0.66 13.56 8.20
N VAL A 93 -0.45 14.26 7.93
CA VAL A 93 -0.41 15.64 7.39
C VAL A 93 -0.93 16.71 8.35
N GLY A 94 -1.65 16.31 9.41
CA GLY A 94 -2.36 17.23 10.29
C GLY A 94 -3.80 17.50 9.83
N GLN A 95 -4.68 17.81 10.77
CA GLN A 95 -6.12 17.93 10.51
C GLN A 95 -6.51 19.11 9.61
N ASP A 96 -5.71 20.17 9.60
CA ASP A 96 -6.01 21.42 8.90
C ASP A 96 -5.45 21.47 7.47
N GLU A 97 -4.76 20.42 7.02
CA GLU A 97 -4.23 20.36 5.66
C GLU A 97 -5.37 20.20 4.65
N LYS A 98 -5.33 21.04 3.61
CA LYS A 98 -6.36 21.11 2.57
C LYS A 98 -5.79 20.97 1.16
N ASP A 99 -4.47 21.13 0.99
CA ASP A 99 -3.83 21.01 -0.31
C ASP A 99 -3.68 19.54 -0.72
N PRO A 100 -4.38 19.07 -1.76
CA PRO A 100 -4.26 17.69 -2.25
C PRO A 100 -2.83 17.30 -2.60
N LYS A 101 -2.03 18.25 -3.11
CA LYS A 101 -0.65 17.97 -3.51
C LYS A 101 0.20 17.62 -2.30
N VAL A 102 0.11 18.40 -1.22
CA VAL A 102 0.84 18.15 0.03
C VAL A 102 0.45 16.79 0.60
N ILE A 103 -0.84 16.46 0.56
CA ILE A 103 -1.36 15.18 1.07
C ILE A 103 -0.81 14.00 0.29
N VAL A 104 -0.87 14.07 -1.04
CA VAL A 104 -0.36 13.05 -1.95
C VAL A 104 1.15 12.87 -1.78
N ASP A 105 1.90 13.97 -1.71
CA ASP A 105 3.36 13.93 -1.55
C ASP A 105 3.77 13.32 -0.21
N LYS A 106 3.08 13.67 0.87
CA LYS A 106 3.34 13.09 2.20
C LYS A 106 3.04 11.60 2.25
N LEU A 107 1.93 11.16 1.66
CA LEU A 107 1.60 9.75 1.59
C LEU A 107 2.61 8.98 0.73
N LYS A 108 3.01 9.55 -0.40
CA LYS A 108 4.05 8.98 -1.27
C LYS A 108 5.38 8.86 -0.52
N ASP A 109 5.84 9.90 0.16
CA ASP A 109 7.08 9.89 0.93
C ASP A 109 7.07 8.85 2.06
N TYR A 110 5.88 8.53 2.59
CA TYR A 110 5.69 7.47 3.57
C TYR A 110 5.71 6.08 2.92
N MET A 111 5.00 5.91 1.80
CA MET A 111 4.84 4.64 1.12
C MET A 111 6.06 4.20 0.32
N PHE A 112 6.86 5.12 -0.21
CA PHE A 112 8.06 4.82 -0.99
C PHE A 112 9.33 5.16 -0.21
N CYS A 113 10.41 4.42 -0.44
CA CYS A 113 11.74 4.92 -0.13
C CYS A 113 12.09 6.04 -1.13
N LYS A 114 12.98 6.99 -0.76
CA LYS A 114 13.40 8.15 -1.58
C LYS A 114 13.25 7.90 -3.09
N TYR A 115 12.13 8.33 -3.64
CA TYR A 115 11.72 8.11 -5.02
C TYR A 115 11.21 9.42 -5.59
N ASP A 116 11.82 9.83 -6.70
CA ASP A 116 11.38 10.98 -7.48
C ASP A 116 10.32 10.47 -8.47
N ILE A 117 9.06 10.67 -8.10
CA ILE A 117 7.90 10.37 -8.95
C ILE A 117 7.93 11.26 -10.19
N LYS A 118 7.53 10.72 -11.34
CA LYS A 118 7.42 11.52 -12.57
C LYS A 118 6.30 12.55 -12.41
N GLU A 119 6.42 13.71 -13.06
CA GLU A 119 5.41 14.77 -12.97
C GLU A 119 4.02 14.30 -13.46
N GLU A 120 3.99 13.44 -14.47
CA GLU A 120 2.76 12.82 -14.98
C GLU A 120 2.10 11.93 -13.92
N GLU A 121 2.88 11.05 -13.28
CA GLU A 121 2.41 10.15 -12.22
C GLU A 121 1.94 10.92 -10.98
N GLN A 122 2.60 12.05 -10.66
CA GLN A 122 2.18 12.93 -9.57
C GLN A 122 0.82 13.58 -9.88
N THR A 123 0.62 14.01 -11.13
CA THR A 123 -0.64 14.60 -11.58
C THR A 123 -1.77 13.58 -11.52
N ASP A 124 -1.51 12.35 -11.96
CA ASP A 124 -2.47 11.24 -11.87
C ASP A 124 -2.80 10.89 -10.43
N ALA A 125 -1.80 10.85 -9.53
CA ALA A 125 -2.01 10.60 -8.11
C ALA A 125 -2.93 11.68 -7.47
N ILE A 126 -2.72 12.95 -7.82
CA ILE A 126 -3.58 14.05 -7.35
C ILE A 126 -5.00 13.89 -7.87
N ASN A 127 -5.18 13.54 -9.15
CA ASN A 127 -6.50 13.34 -9.74
C ASN A 127 -7.23 12.16 -9.10
N ILE A 128 -6.53 11.05 -8.85
CA ILE A 128 -7.08 9.87 -8.15
C ILE A 128 -7.49 10.22 -6.72
N PHE A 129 -6.67 11.01 -6.01
CA PHE A 129 -7.00 11.45 -4.66
C PHE A 129 -8.23 12.37 -4.65
N LYS A 130 -8.34 13.31 -5.59
CA LYS A 130 -9.52 14.18 -5.71
C LYS A 130 -10.79 13.39 -5.97
N GLY A 131 -10.71 12.35 -6.80
CA GLY A 131 -11.85 11.50 -7.14
C GLY A 131 -12.98 12.32 -7.77
N ASP A 132 -14.21 12.12 -7.30
CA ASP A 132 -15.41 12.80 -7.81
C ASP A 132 -15.65 14.19 -7.19
N ILE A 133 -14.77 14.66 -6.30
CA ILE A 133 -14.92 15.97 -5.65
C ILE A 133 -14.59 17.09 -6.65
N PRO A 134 -15.47 18.08 -6.85
CA PRO A 134 -15.20 19.19 -7.75
C PRO A 134 -13.94 19.99 -7.36
N ASP A 135 -13.12 20.34 -8.35
CA ASP A 135 -11.85 21.05 -8.13
C ASP A 135 -11.99 22.36 -7.34
N ASN A 136 -13.11 23.07 -7.53
CA ASN A 136 -13.33 24.34 -6.84
C ASN A 136 -13.38 24.17 -5.31
N TYR A 137 -13.78 22.99 -4.80
CA TYR A 137 -13.90 22.73 -3.36
C TYR A 137 -12.54 22.71 -2.66
N PHE A 138 -11.47 22.34 -3.39
CA PHE A 138 -10.10 22.38 -2.88
C PHE A 138 -9.52 23.80 -2.95
N GLN A 139 -9.97 24.61 -3.91
CA GLN A 139 -9.50 25.99 -4.10
C GLN A 139 -10.16 26.98 -3.14
N ASP A 140 -11.47 26.82 -2.90
CA ASP A 140 -12.25 27.67 -2.01
C ASP A 140 -12.15 27.23 -0.53
N GLY A 141 -11.49 26.10 -0.26
CA GLY A 141 -11.24 25.58 1.08
C GLY A 141 -12.46 24.93 1.74
N THR A 142 -13.52 24.66 0.97
CA THR A 142 -14.73 23.93 1.39
C THR A 142 -14.39 22.48 1.72
N TRP A 143 -13.55 21.84 0.91
CA TRP A 143 -13.06 20.49 1.19
C TRP A 143 -12.14 20.47 2.41
N THR A 144 -12.30 19.44 3.24
CA THR A 144 -11.47 19.19 4.42
C THR A 144 -11.26 17.69 4.63
N LEU A 145 -10.27 17.32 5.43
CA LEU A 145 -10.02 15.93 5.82
C LEU A 145 -11.16 15.28 6.64
N ASN A 146 -12.21 16.03 6.98
CA ASN A 146 -13.42 15.53 7.63
C ASN A 146 -14.52 15.09 6.64
N TYR A 147 -14.32 15.28 5.34
CA TYR A 147 -15.30 14.87 4.31
C TYR A 147 -15.51 13.36 4.29
N GLU A 148 -16.74 12.91 4.09
CA GLU A 148 -17.09 11.48 4.05
C GLU A 148 -16.32 10.69 2.97
N SER A 149 -15.88 11.36 1.90
CA SER A 149 -15.09 10.76 0.82
C SER A 149 -13.65 10.40 1.20
N VAL A 150 -13.08 11.03 2.22
CA VAL A 150 -11.64 10.96 2.53
C VAL A 150 -11.13 9.52 2.72
N PRO A 151 -11.79 8.62 3.47
CA PRO A 151 -11.38 7.21 3.55
C PRO A 151 -11.19 6.58 2.17
N THR A 152 -12.14 6.79 1.26
CA THR A 152 -12.10 6.23 -0.09
C THR A 152 -11.02 6.88 -0.95
N GLN A 153 -10.84 8.21 -0.82
CA GLN A 153 -9.79 8.95 -1.52
C GLN A 153 -8.39 8.45 -1.14
N VAL A 154 -8.14 8.25 0.16
CA VAL A 154 -6.86 7.72 0.67
C VAL A 154 -6.66 6.27 0.21
N TYR A 155 -7.70 5.44 0.33
CA TYR A 155 -7.64 4.04 -0.10
C TYR A 155 -7.34 3.90 -1.61
N ASN A 156 -8.01 4.67 -2.46
CA ASN A 156 -7.76 4.67 -3.90
C ASN A 156 -6.35 5.15 -4.24
N LEU A 157 -5.85 6.17 -3.53
CA LEU A 157 -4.49 6.66 -3.70
C LEU A 157 -3.45 5.60 -3.30
N MET A 158 -3.67 4.89 -2.19
CA MET A 158 -2.82 3.77 -1.78
C MET A 158 -2.84 2.64 -2.83
N LEU A 159 -4.01 2.30 -3.38
CA LEU A 159 -4.14 1.32 -4.47
C LEU A 159 -3.33 1.73 -5.71
N PHE A 160 -3.40 3.01 -6.08
CA PHE A 160 -2.59 3.53 -7.19
C PHE A 160 -1.10 3.37 -6.91
N PHE A 161 -0.63 3.77 -5.72
CA PHE A 161 0.78 3.67 -5.36
C PHE A 161 1.30 2.24 -5.34
N ILE A 162 0.54 1.25 -4.84
CA ILE A 162 1.00 -0.16 -4.87
C ILE A 162 1.07 -0.74 -6.29
N SER A 163 0.32 -0.17 -7.24
CA SER A 163 0.31 -0.60 -8.64
C SER A 163 1.51 -0.09 -9.44
N LEU A 164 2.19 0.95 -8.93
CA LEU A 164 3.39 1.47 -9.57
C LEU A 164 4.55 0.45 -9.45
N PRO A 165 5.28 0.17 -10.54
CA PRO A 165 6.43 -0.74 -10.53
C PRO A 165 7.46 -0.37 -9.46
N GLU A 166 7.64 0.91 -9.19
CA GLU A 166 8.61 1.46 -8.24
C GLU A 166 8.30 1.07 -6.80
N PHE A 167 7.04 0.70 -6.49
CA PHE A 167 6.69 0.18 -5.17
C PHE A 167 7.36 -1.17 -4.89
N GLN A 168 7.67 -1.94 -5.94
CA GLN A 168 8.41 -3.21 -5.83
C GLN A 168 9.91 -3.02 -5.55
N LEU A 169 10.42 -1.79 -5.69
CA LEU A 169 11.81 -1.45 -5.40
C LEU A 169 12.02 -1.05 -3.94
N LYS A 170 10.94 -0.75 -3.21
CA LYS A 170 10.99 -0.46 -1.78
C LYS A 170 11.70 -1.58 -1.04
#